data_AF-V7HLM8-F1
#
_entry.id   AF-V7HLM8-F1
#
_cell.length_a   1.000
_cell.length_b   1.000
_cell.length_c   1.000
_cell.angle_alpha   90.00
_cell.angle_beta   90.00
_cell.angle_gamma   90.00
#
_symmetry.space_group_name_H-M   'P 1'
#
loop_
_entity.id
_entity.type
_entity.pdbx_description
1 polymer ?
#
loop_
_entity_poly.entity_id
_entity_poly.type
_entity_poly.pdbx_seq_one_letter_code
_entity_poly.pdbx_strand_id
1 'polypeptide(L)'
;MTTFRKGDVVTIVGTIDSGYQTDGKIKVRIEPYSDVYANVADLKMVRPIIEVGDMVTYPAEGYRAGKILAILNGWCWVNVENGLGGSELFSWPLSCLNRADPEPEIEAAPVSDAA
;
A
#
# COMPACT_ATOMS: atom_id res chain seq x y z
N MET A 1 17.81 13.57 27.31
CA MET A 1 17.87 13.17 25.89
C MET A 1 18.15 11.68 25.85
N THR A 2 17.41 10.93 25.05
CA THR A 2 17.69 9.51 24.82
C THR A 2 18.92 9.40 23.93
N THR A 3 19.93 8.64 24.34
CA THR A 3 21.19 8.50 23.60
C THR A 3 21.19 7.17 22.86
N PHE A 4 21.25 7.21 21.52
CA PHE A 4 21.45 6.02 20.70
C PHE A 4 22.92 5.57 20.74
N ARG A 5 23.15 4.27 20.75
CA ARG A 5 24.46 3.64 20.71
C ARG A 5 24.72 3.04 19.34
N LYS A 6 26.01 2.93 18.99
CA LYS A 6 26.42 2.20 17.78
C LYS A 6 25.94 0.75 17.91
N GLY A 7 25.10 0.32 16.96
CA GLY A 7 24.50 -1.00 16.93
C GLY A 7 23.02 -1.06 17.35
N ASP A 8 22.44 0.05 17.81
CA ASP A 8 21.01 0.11 18.08
C ASP A 8 20.20 -0.04 16.80
N VAL A 9 19.14 -0.86 16.84
CA VAL A 9 18.16 -1.00 15.77
C VAL A 9 17.04 0.00 16.01
N VAL A 10 16.75 0.83 15.00
CA VAL A 10 15.74 1.89 15.07
C VAL A 10 14.74 1.78 13.92
N THR A 11 13.50 2.17 14.17
CA THR A 11 12.48 2.32 13.12
C THR A 11 12.40 3.79 12.71
N ILE A 12 12.53 4.06 11.41
CA ILE A 12 12.38 5.40 10.83
C ILE A 12 11.18 5.38 9.90
N VAL A 13 10.34 6.42 9.98
CA VAL A 13 9.21 6.62 9.07
C VAL A 13 9.68 7.53 7.95
N GLY A 14 9.46 7.12 6.71
CA GLY A 14 9.76 7.89 5.51
C GLY A 14 8.72 7.65 4.42
N THR A 15 8.75 8.47 3.39
CA THR A 15 7.84 8.39 2.25
C THR A 15 8.60 7.88 1.02
N ILE A 16 7.97 7.01 0.24
CA ILE A 16 8.53 6.55 -1.04
C ILE A 16 8.48 7.71 -2.04
N ASP A 17 9.65 8.15 -2.51
CA ASP A 17 9.78 9.32 -3.40
C ASP A 17 9.50 8.96 -4.87
N SER A 18 9.71 7.69 -5.24
CA SER A 18 9.45 7.15 -6.57
C SER A 18 9.22 5.64 -6.50
N GLY A 19 8.32 5.12 -7.33
CA GLY A 19 8.10 3.68 -7.51
C GLY A 19 9.18 2.97 -8.34
N TYR A 20 10.15 3.72 -8.91
CA TYR A 20 11.25 3.14 -9.67
C TYR A 20 12.22 2.39 -8.74
N GLN A 21 12.45 1.11 -9.03
CA GLN A 21 13.37 0.26 -8.28
C GLN A 21 14.66 0.05 -9.09
N THR A 22 15.80 0.04 -8.42
CA THR A 22 17.10 -0.29 -9.03
C THR A 22 17.82 -1.25 -8.09
N ASP A 23 18.21 -2.42 -8.59
CA ASP A 23 18.88 -3.48 -7.83
C ASP A 23 18.16 -3.86 -6.52
N GLY A 24 16.82 -3.92 -6.56
CA GLY A 24 15.99 -4.25 -5.39
C GLY A 24 15.94 -3.16 -4.32
N LYS A 25 16.47 -1.96 -4.61
CA LYS A 25 16.41 -0.79 -3.74
C LYS A 25 15.41 0.23 -4.26
N ILE A 26 14.81 0.95 -3.32
CA ILE A 26 13.88 2.05 -3.58
C ILE A 26 14.34 3.30 -2.84
N LYS A 27 14.07 4.46 -3.45
CA LYS A 27 14.41 5.77 -2.88
C LYS A 27 13.35 6.18 -1.85
N VAL A 28 13.79 6.34 -0.60
CA VAL A 28 12.95 6.75 0.52
C VAL A 28 13.38 8.15 0.97
N ARG A 29 12.44 9.09 1.02
CA ARG A 29 12.64 10.41 1.61
C ARG A 29 12.31 10.36 3.10
N ILE A 30 13.27 10.78 3.92
CA ILE A 30 13.14 10.95 5.36
C ILE A 30 13.20 12.46 5.63
N GLU A 31 12.04 13.03 5.92
CA GLU A 31 11.96 14.46 6.25
C GLU A 31 12.74 14.75 7.55
N PRO A 32 13.38 15.93 7.65
CA PRO A 32 13.35 17.03 6.68
C PRO A 32 14.43 17.01 5.56
N TYR A 33 15.46 16.15 5.61
CA TYR A 33 16.68 16.43 4.81
C TYR A 33 17.37 15.26 4.10
N SER A 34 16.91 14.01 4.24
CA SER A 34 17.71 12.88 3.76
C SER A 34 16.93 11.97 2.82
N ASP A 35 17.55 11.66 1.68
CA ASP A 35 17.13 10.57 0.81
C ASP A 35 18.02 9.35 1.07
N VAL A 36 17.41 8.17 1.23
CA VAL A 36 18.12 6.91 1.46
C VAL A 36 17.64 5.87 0.45
N TYR A 37 18.55 5.05 -0.05
CA TYR A 37 18.21 3.86 -0.82
C TYR A 37 18.09 2.67 0.13
N ALA A 38 16.88 2.16 0.32
CA ALA A 38 16.60 1.03 1.18
C ALA A 38 16.25 -0.21 0.34
N ASN A 39 16.67 -1.40 0.79
CA ASN A 39 16.23 -2.64 0.14
C ASN A 39 14.74 -2.82 0.40
N VAL A 40 13.98 -3.17 -0.64
CA VAL A 40 12.52 -3.36 -0.53
C VAL A 40 12.18 -4.46 0.48
N ALA A 41 13.02 -5.50 0.61
CA ALA A 41 12.83 -6.61 1.55
C ALA A 41 12.89 -6.18 3.04
N ASP A 42 13.56 -5.07 3.33
CA ASP A 42 13.73 -4.55 4.70
C ASP A 42 12.63 -3.53 5.06
N LEU A 43 11.74 -3.20 4.12
CA LEU A 43 10.70 -2.21 4.30
C LEU A 43 9.39 -2.85 4.74
N LYS A 44 8.79 -2.27 5.78
CA LYS A 44 7.42 -2.54 6.17
C LYS A 44 6.57 -1.29 5.97
N MET A 45 5.50 -1.42 5.18
CA MET A 45 4.54 -0.34 4.99
C MET A 45 3.80 -0.06 6.30
N VAL A 46 3.99 1.14 6.87
CA VAL A 46 3.33 1.54 8.12
C VAL A 46 1.88 1.94 7.86
N ARG A 47 1.62 2.58 6.72
CA ARG A 47 0.29 2.86 6.17
C ARG A 47 0.36 2.88 4.64
N PRO A 48 -0.59 2.27 3.93
CA PRO A 48 -0.66 2.42 2.50
C PRO A 48 -0.99 3.87 2.14
N ILE A 49 -0.30 4.41 1.14
CA ILE A 49 -0.79 5.57 0.41
C ILE A 49 -1.97 5.05 -0.41
N ILE A 50 -3.11 5.71 -0.23
CA ILE A 50 -4.38 5.36 -0.83
C ILE A 50 -4.77 6.50 -1.75
N GLU A 51 -4.99 6.18 -3.02
CA GLU A 51 -5.29 7.12 -4.09
C GLU A 51 -6.68 6.85 -4.71
N VAL A 52 -7.18 7.82 -5.47
CA VAL A 52 -8.43 7.61 -6.23
C VAL A 52 -8.20 6.55 -7.30
N GLY A 53 -9.08 5.56 -7.37
CA GLY A 53 -8.96 4.41 -8.24
C GLY A 53 -8.44 3.15 -7.54
N ASP A 54 -7.84 3.27 -6.35
CA ASP A 54 -7.35 2.13 -5.59
C ASP A 54 -8.49 1.23 -5.12
N MET A 55 -8.19 -0.07 -5.06
CA MET A 55 -9.00 -1.03 -4.35
C MET A 55 -8.61 -1.02 -2.86
N VAL A 56 -9.60 -0.91 -1.99
CA VAL A 56 -9.41 -0.87 -0.54
C VAL A 56 -10.40 -1.78 0.17
N THR A 57 -10.04 -2.22 1.36
CA THR A 57 -10.93 -2.96 2.27
C THR A 57 -11.19 -2.16 3.53
N TYR A 58 -12.42 -2.26 4.04
CA TYR A 58 -12.81 -1.68 5.33
C TYR A 58 -13.08 -2.79 6.36
N PRO A 59 -12.18 -2.99 7.35
CA PRO A 59 -12.28 -4.11 8.30
C PRO A 59 -13.56 -4.11 9.14
N ALA A 60 -14.08 -2.93 9.48
CA ALA A 60 -15.25 -2.80 10.34
C ALA A 60 -16.55 -3.34 9.69
N GLU A 61 -16.58 -3.48 8.37
CA GLU A 61 -17.72 -4.02 7.61
C GLU A 61 -17.46 -5.43 7.07
N GLY A 62 -16.58 -6.19 7.73
CA GLY A 62 -16.26 -7.56 7.34
C GLY A 62 -15.37 -7.65 6.11
N TYR A 63 -14.45 -6.69 5.94
CA TYR A 63 -13.48 -6.66 4.84
C TYR A 63 -14.10 -6.56 3.45
N ARG A 64 -15.24 -5.87 3.32
CA ARG A 64 -15.76 -5.50 2.00
C ARG A 64 -14.70 -4.72 1.23
N ALA A 65 -14.44 -5.16 0.00
CA ALA A 65 -13.54 -4.49 -0.93
C ALA A 65 -14.33 -3.51 -1.80
N GLY A 66 -13.76 -2.36 -2.10
CA GLY A 66 -14.36 -1.39 -2.99
C GLY A 66 -13.33 -0.47 -3.63
N LYS A 67 -13.73 0.18 -4.72
CA LYS A 67 -12.89 1.11 -5.48
C LYS A 67 -13.10 2.54 -5.03
N ILE A 68 -12.02 3.26 -4.75
CA ILE A 68 -12.10 4.67 -4.37
C ILE A 68 -12.49 5.52 -5.57
N LEU A 69 -13.53 6.33 -5.41
CA LEU A 69 -14.01 7.30 -6.39
C LEU A 69 -13.56 8.73 -6.08
N ALA A 70 -13.46 9.09 -4.80
CA ALA A 70 -13.04 10.41 -4.36
C ALA A 70 -12.49 10.39 -2.93
N ILE A 71 -11.56 11.30 -2.63
CA ILE A 71 -11.00 11.51 -1.29
C ILE A 71 -11.22 12.97 -0.91
N LEU A 72 -11.87 13.22 0.22
CA LEU A 72 -12.15 14.57 0.72
C LEU A 72 -12.14 14.58 2.24
N ASN A 73 -11.42 15.54 2.85
CA ASN A 73 -11.42 15.79 4.30
C ASN A 73 -11.16 14.55 5.17
N GLY A 74 -10.28 13.64 4.74
CA GLY A 74 -9.95 12.40 5.48
C GLY A 74 -10.98 11.27 5.31
N TRP A 75 -11.94 11.42 4.40
CA TRP A 75 -12.92 10.40 4.03
C TRP A 75 -12.74 10.00 2.57
N CYS A 76 -13.07 8.74 2.28
CA CYS A 76 -13.09 8.18 0.93
C CYS A 76 -14.52 7.83 0.54
N TRP A 77 -14.92 8.22 -0.66
CA TRP A 77 -16.12 7.70 -1.31
C TRP A 77 -15.73 6.45 -2.09
N VAL A 78 -16.34 5.33 -1.76
CA VAL A 78 -15.96 4.02 -2.26
C VAL A 78 -17.14 3.35 -2.93
N ASN A 79 -16.91 2.81 -4.13
CA ASN A 79 -17.87 1.97 -4.82
C ASN A 79 -17.62 0.51 -4.49
N VAL A 80 -18.59 -0.15 -3.86
CA VAL A 80 -18.52 -1.57 -3.54
C VAL A 80 -19.45 -2.30 -4.50
N GLU A 81 -18.91 -3.26 -5.25
CA GLU A 81 -19.74 -4.12 -6.10
C GLU A 81 -20.47 -5.14 -5.24
N ASN A 82 -21.79 -5.20 -5.41
CA ASN A 82 -22.61 -6.24 -4.84
C ASN A 82 -22.72 -7.37 -5.85
N GLY A 83 -22.63 -8.62 -5.40
CA GLY A 83 -22.71 -9.84 -6.25
C GLY A 83 -24.02 -10.04 -7.02
N LEU A 84 -24.92 -9.06 -7.03
CA LEU A 84 -26.17 -9.00 -7.78
C LEU A 84 -26.11 -8.02 -8.97
N GLY A 85 -24.92 -7.50 -9.31
CA GLY A 85 -24.73 -6.57 -10.44
C GLY A 85 -25.11 -5.12 -10.14
N GLY A 86 -25.33 -4.79 -8.86
CA GLY A 86 -25.50 -3.43 -8.37
C GLY A 86 -24.23 -2.93 -7.68
N SER A 87 -24.07 -1.62 -7.57
CA SER A 87 -22.95 -1.02 -6.86
C SER A 87 -23.44 -0.09 -5.76
N GLU A 88 -22.92 -0.24 -4.55
CA GLU A 88 -23.26 0.59 -3.40
C GLU A 88 -22.16 1.62 -3.13
N LEU A 89 -22.57 2.85 -2.82
CA LEU A 89 -21.66 3.93 -2.49
C LEU A 89 -21.55 4.06 -0.98
N PHE A 90 -20.32 3.97 -0.49
CA PHE A 90 -19.99 4.10 0.93
C PHE A 90 -19.07 5.30 1.16
N SER A 91 -19.15 5.85 2.37
CA SER A 91 -18.16 6.80 2.87
C SER A 91 -17.37 6.14 3.99
N TRP A 92 -16.07 5.93 3.79
CA TRP A 92 -15.20 5.27 4.75
C TRP A 92 -14.08 6.21 5.24
N PRO A 93 -13.72 6.21 6.53
CA PRO A 93 -12.60 7.01 7.02
C PRO A 93 -11.29 6.50 6.43
N LEU A 94 -10.51 7.38 5.80
CA LEU A 94 -9.24 7.04 5.14
C LEU A 94 -8.25 6.34 6.10
N SER A 95 -8.25 6.74 7.37
CA SER A 95 -7.38 6.18 8.41
C SER A 95 -7.68 4.72 8.78
N CYS A 96 -8.80 4.18 8.33
CA CYS A 96 -9.28 2.85 8.70
C CYS A 96 -9.29 1.88 7.52
N LEU A 97 -8.77 2.29 6.36
CA LEU A 97 -8.71 1.50 5.15
C LEU A 97 -7.38 0.77 5.02
N ASN A 98 -7.45 -0.43 4.46
CA ASN A 98 -6.28 -1.15 3.98
C ASN A 98 -6.33 -1.20 2.44
N ARG A 99 -5.19 -0.98 1.77
CA ARG A 99 -5.09 -1.19 0.33
C ARG A 99 -5.22 -2.68 0.03
N ALA A 100 -6.06 -3.01 -0.94
CA ALA A 100 -6.19 -4.34 -1.50
C ALA A 100 -5.37 -4.36 -2.79
N ASP A 101 -4.06 -4.59 -2.64
CA ASP A 101 -3.22 -4.84 -3.82
C ASP A 101 -3.73 -6.09 -4.53
N PRO A 102 -3.79 -6.10 -5.87
CA PRO A 102 -4.09 -7.34 -6.59
C PRO A 102 -3.05 -8.39 -6.20
N GLU A 103 -3.51 -9.61 -5.92
CA GLU A 103 -2.61 -10.75 -5.76
C GLU A 103 -1.75 -10.85 -7.04
N PRO A 104 -0.41 -10.96 -6.91
CA PRO A 104 0.43 -11.09 -8.10
C PRO A 104 -0.03 -12.32 -8.88
N GLU A 105 -0.34 -12.12 -10.17
CA GLU A 105 -0.63 -13.24 -11.06
C GLU A 105 0.55 -14.20 -11.01
N ILE A 106 0.30 -15.44 -10.58
CA ILE A 106 1.31 -16.48 -10.59
C ILE A 106 1.61 -16.76 -12.07
N GLU A 107 2.74 -16.26 -12.55
CA GLU A 107 3.25 -16.52 -13.89
C GLU A 107 3.36 -18.04 -14.05
N ALA A 108 2.43 -18.63 -14.82
CA ALA A 108 2.39 -20.07 -15.02
C ALA A 108 3.72 -20.49 -15.65
N ALA A 109 4.45 -21.38 -14.95
CA ALA A 109 5.72 -21.89 -15.44
C ALA A 109 5.56 -22.40 -16.88
N PRO A 110 6.52 -22.13 -17.78
CA PRO A 110 6.43 -22.58 -19.15
C PRO A 110 6.29 -24.10 -19.16
N VAL A 111 5.22 -24.59 -19.77
CA VAL A 111 5.00 -26.02 -20.02
C VAL A 111 6.18 -26.46 -20.87
N SER A 112 7.09 -27.26 -20.30
CA SER A 112 8.15 -27.86 -21.11
C SER A 112 7.48 -28.86 -22.04
N ASP A 113 7.31 -28.51 -23.30
CA ASP A 113 7.07 -29.48 -24.36
C ASP A 113 8.31 -30.38 -24.43
N ALA A 114 8.22 -31.53 -23.77
CA ALA A 114 9.14 -32.63 -24.00
C ALA A 114 8.71 -33.31 -25.31
N ALA A 115 9.46 -33.04 -26.37
CA ALA A 115 9.46 -33.79 -27.61
C ALA A 115 10.77 -34.58 -27.74
#